data_AF-A0A957Q443-F1
#
_entry.id   AF-A0A957Q443-F1
#
_cell.length_a   1.000
_cell.length_b   1.000
_cell.length_c   1.000
_cell.angle_alpha   90.00
_cell.angle_beta   90.00
_cell.angle_gamma   90.00
#
_symmetry.space_group_name_H-M   'P 1'
#
loop_
_entity.id
_entity.type
_entity.pdbx_description
1 polymer ?
#
loop_
_entity_poly.entity_id
_entity_poly.type
_entity_poly.pdbx_seq_one_letter_code
_entity_poly.pdbx_strand_id
1 'polypeptide(L)'
;MARQAEAEREKRAKIIHAEGELQASRELAEAAAMMATQTGALQLRYLQTLSEISAEHNSTIIFPLPIDLIQALLPDHKNNNK
;
A
#
# COMPACT_ATOMS: atom_id res chain seq x y z
N MET A 1 43.20 10.50 0.54
CA MET A 1 42.25 11.48 1.09
C MET A 1 40.91 11.45 0.35
N ALA A 2 40.86 11.56 -0.99
CA ALA A 2 39.60 11.51 -1.76
C ALA A 2 38.70 10.27 -1.47
N ARG A 3 39.27 9.05 -1.48
CA ARG A 3 38.53 7.82 -1.15
C ARG A 3 37.93 7.79 0.26
N GLN A 4 38.57 8.44 1.24
CA GLN A 4 38.04 8.49 2.61
C GLN A 4 36.87 9.47 2.71
N ALA A 5 36.94 10.62 2.02
CA ALA A 5 35.85 11.57 1.93
C ALA A 5 34.62 10.97 1.22
N GLU A 6 34.83 10.18 0.15
CA GLU A 6 33.77 9.43 -0.53
C GLU A 6 33.13 8.38 0.38
N ALA A 7 33.94 7.57 1.07
CA ALA A 7 33.45 6.55 1.98
C ALA A 7 32.62 7.15 3.14
N GLU A 8 33.04 8.30 3.67
CA GLU A 8 32.29 9.00 4.71
C GLU A 8 30.98 9.60 4.18
N ARG A 9 30.99 10.14 2.95
CA ARG A 9 29.78 10.63 2.27
C ARG A 9 28.77 9.50 2.04
N GLU A 10 29.20 8.36 1.51
CA GLU A 10 28.32 7.21 1.30
C GLU A 10 27.75 6.67 2.62
N LYS A 11 28.58 6.59 3.67
CA LYS A 11 28.13 6.18 4.99
C LYS A 11 27.05 7.14 5.52
N ARG A 12 27.27 8.45 5.42
CA ARG A 12 26.28 9.45 5.85
C ARG A 12 25.00 9.38 5.01
N ALA A 13 25.12 9.20 3.70
CA ALA A 13 23.96 9.03 2.82
C ALA A 13 23.10 7.81 3.22
N LYS A 14 23.74 6.67 3.54
CA LYS A 14 23.02 5.47 4.02
C LYS A 14 22.33 5.69 5.36
N ILE A 15 22.98 6.41 6.29
CA ILE A 15 22.38 6.73 7.59
C ILE A 15 21.16 7.62 7.41
N ILE A 16 21.27 8.69 6.62
CA ILE A 16 20.16 9.62 6.33
C ILE A 16 19.00 8.87 5.65
N HIS A 17 19.30 7.98 4.70
CA HIS A 17 18.28 7.20 4.04
C HIS A 17 17.54 6.28 5.01
N ALA A 18 18.29 5.52 5.83
CA ALA A 18 17.69 4.61 6.81
C ALA A 18 16.87 5.35 7.87
N GLU A 19 17.31 6.54 8.30
CA GLU A 19 16.58 7.38 9.24
C GLU A 19 15.30 7.96 8.60
N GLY A 20 15.38 8.41 7.35
CA GLY A 20 14.22 8.84 6.57
C GLY A 20 13.20 7.73 6.35
N GLU A 21 13.64 6.51 6.02
CA GLU A 21 12.75 5.34 5.89
C GLU A 21 12.08 4.98 7.22
N LEU A 22 12.81 5.04 8.33
CA LEU A 22 12.24 4.78 9.65
C LEU A 22 11.18 5.83 10.01
N GLN A 23 11.45 7.11 9.74
CA GLN A 23 10.50 8.18 9.98
C GLN A 23 9.24 8.00 9.12
N ALA A 24 9.40 7.77 7.81
CA ALA A 24 8.29 7.54 6.90
C ALA A 24 7.45 6.33 7.33
N SER A 25 8.10 5.24 7.75
CA SER A 25 7.41 4.04 8.23
C SER A 25 6.57 4.30 9.48
N ARG A 26 7.07 5.13 10.41
CA ARG A 26 6.32 5.52 11.62
C ARG A 26 5.10 6.37 11.27
N GLU A 27 5.27 7.38 10.44
CA GLU A 27 4.17 8.26 10.01
C GLU A 27 3.08 7.47 9.26
N LEU A 28 3.49 6.52 8.40
CA LEU A 28 2.56 5.62 7.72
C LEU A 28 1.81 4.70 8.69
N ALA A 29 2.49 4.16 9.71
CA ALA A 29 1.86 3.32 10.72
C ALA A 29 0.85 4.10 11.57
N GLU A 30 1.17 5.33 11.97
CA GLU A 30 0.26 6.22 12.68
C GLU A 30 -0.96 6.59 11.83
N ALA A 31 -0.75 6.93 10.57
CA ALA A 31 -1.84 7.19 9.63
C ALA A 31 -2.75 5.97 9.47
N ALA A 32 -2.18 4.77 9.33
CA ALA A 32 -2.95 3.53 9.23
C ALA A 32 -3.76 3.25 10.51
N ALA A 33 -3.16 3.46 11.70
CA ALA A 33 -3.85 3.32 12.97
C ALA A 33 -5.03 4.29 13.08
N MET A 34 -4.82 5.56 12.71
CA MET A 34 -5.88 6.57 12.71
C MET A 34 -7.01 6.18 11.75
N MET A 35 -6.69 5.73 10.54
CA MET A 35 -7.68 5.25 9.57
C MET A 35 -8.47 4.05 10.09
N ALA A 36 -7.83 3.13 10.80
CA ALA A 36 -8.50 1.98 11.39
C ALA A 36 -9.51 2.37 12.49
N THR A 37 -9.23 3.43 13.25
CA THR A 37 -10.15 3.94 14.28
C THR A 37 -11.33 4.73 13.71
N GLN A 38 -11.18 5.33 12.52
CA GLN A 38 -12.20 6.17 11.90
C GLN A 38 -13.05 5.36 10.93
N THR A 39 -14.33 5.17 11.29
CA THR A 39 -15.26 4.40 10.45
C THR A 39 -15.41 5.06 9.07
N GLY A 40 -15.24 4.27 8.00
CA GLY A 40 -15.37 4.75 6.62
C GLY A 40 -14.13 5.44 6.04
N ALA A 41 -13.04 5.65 6.81
CA ALA A 41 -11.83 6.28 6.29
C ALA A 41 -11.19 5.51 5.13
N LEU A 42 -11.15 4.17 5.21
CA LEU A 42 -10.68 3.32 4.11
C LEU A 42 -11.58 3.43 2.87
N GLN A 43 -12.89 3.53 3.05
CA GLN A 43 -13.84 3.70 1.96
C GLN A 43 -13.66 5.05 1.26
N LEU A 44 -13.43 6.13 2.01
CA LEU A 44 -13.16 7.44 1.44
C LEU A 44 -11.84 7.46 0.67
N ARG A 45 -10.78 6.86 1.22
CA ARG A 45 -9.50 6.72 0.50
C ARG A 45 -9.69 5.91 -0.78
N TYR A 46 -10.51 4.85 -0.75
CA TYR A 46 -10.85 4.08 -1.94
C TYR A 46 -11.50 4.95 -3.02
N LEU A 47 -12.53 5.72 -2.67
CA LEU A 47 -13.19 6.64 -3.62
C LEU A 47 -12.24 7.69 -4.17
N GLN A 48 -11.33 8.22 -3.33
CA GLN A 48 -10.31 9.17 -3.77
C GLN A 48 -9.35 8.53 -4.78
N THR A 49 -8.84 7.32 -4.50
CA THR A 49 -7.97 6.60 -5.44
C THR A 49 -8.66 6.32 -6.78
N LEU A 50 -9.95 6.00 -6.77
CA LEU A 50 -10.74 5.86 -8.00
C LEU A 50 -10.86 7.18 -8.76
N SER A 51 -11.06 8.29 -8.06
CA SER A 51 -11.11 9.62 -8.67
C SER A 51 -9.76 10.01 -9.30
N GLU A 52 -8.64 9.71 -8.63
CA GLU A 52 -7.28 9.95 -9.14
C GLU A 52 -7.00 9.09 -10.38
N ILE A 53 -7.31 7.80 -10.32
CA ILE A 53 -7.16 6.87 -11.45
C ILE A 53 -8.06 7.27 -12.63
N SER A 54 -9.28 7.78 -12.37
CA SER A 54 -10.18 8.22 -13.44
C SER A 54 -9.72 9.50 -14.13
N ALA A 55 -8.93 10.32 -13.44
CA ALA A 55 -8.36 11.55 -14.00
C ALA A 55 -7.16 11.26 -14.92
N GLU A 56 -6.37 10.22 -14.63
CA GLU A 56 -5.41 9.69 -15.60
C GLU A 56 -6.15 8.88 -16.67
N HIS A 57 -6.00 9.22 -17.95
CA HIS A 57 -6.63 8.54 -19.09
C HIS A 57 -6.14 7.08 -19.28
N ASN A 58 -6.40 6.18 -18.33
CA ASN A 58 -5.97 4.80 -18.37
C ASN A 58 -7.18 3.85 -18.36
N SER A 59 -7.46 3.23 -19.50
CA SER A 59 -8.68 2.44 -19.77
C SER A 59 -8.76 1.08 -19.04
N THR A 60 -7.87 0.82 -18.07
CA THR A 60 -7.83 -0.43 -17.30
C THR A 60 -7.92 -0.14 -15.81
N ILE A 61 -9.14 -0.27 -15.25
CA ILE A 61 -9.39 -0.13 -13.81
C ILE A 61 -9.20 -1.51 -13.17
N ILE A 62 -8.12 -1.68 -12.41
CA ILE A 62 -7.87 -2.90 -11.63
C ILE A 62 -8.63 -2.76 -10.30
N PHE A 63 -9.75 -3.48 -10.19
CA PHE A 63 -10.58 -3.50 -8.99
C PHE A 63 -10.19 -4.72 -8.13
N PRO A 64 -9.50 -4.54 -6.99
CA PRO A 64 -9.26 -5.65 -6.08
C PRO A 64 -10.59 -6.03 -5.42
N LEU A 65 -11.18 -7.14 -5.85
CA LEU A 65 -12.37 -7.70 -5.22
C LEU A 65 -11.96 -8.60 -4.03
N PRO A 66 -12.62 -8.48 -2.87
CA PRO A 66 -12.43 -9.42 -1.78
C PRO A 66 -12.72 -10.85 -2.23
N ILE A 67 -11.85 -11.79 -1.87
CA ILE A 67 -12.01 -13.22 -2.20
C ILE A 67 -13.34 -13.76 -1.66
N ASP A 68 -13.81 -13.24 -0.53
CA ASP A 68 -15.11 -13.62 0.06
C ASP A 68 -16.29 -13.28 -0.85
N LEU A 69 -16.21 -12.15 -1.56
CA LEU A 69 -17.22 -11.73 -2.53
C LEU A 69 -17.19 -12.64 -3.77
N ILE A 70 -16.00 -13.09 -4.16
CA ILE A 70 -15.80 -14.01 -5.28
C ILE A 70 -16.32 -15.42 -4.90
N GLN A 71 -16.08 -15.89 -3.68
CA GLN A 71 -16.61 -17.16 -3.19
C GLN A 71 -18.14 -17.16 -3.11
N ALA A 72 -18.77 -16.04 -2.75
CA ALA A 72 -20.24 -15.93 -2.77
C ALA A 72 -20.84 -16.00 -4.19
N LEU A 73 -20.05 -15.70 -5.23
CA LEU A 73 -20.47 -15.73 -6.64
C LEU A 73 -20.09 -17.05 -7.34
N LEU A 74 -19.14 -17.81 -6.81
CA LEU A 74 -18.74 -19.11 -7.35
C LEU A 74 -19.66 -20.21 -6.81
N PRO A 75 -20.41 -20.94 -7.66
CA PRO A 75 -21.25 -22.04 -7.19
C PRO A 75 -20.37 -23.16 -6.61
N ASP A 76 -20.70 -23.57 -5.39
CA ASP A 76 -20.01 -24.61 -4.62
C ASP A 76 -20.18 -25.97 -5.33
N HIS A 77 -19.22 -26.36 -6.16
CA HIS A 77 -19.22 -27.66 -6.84
C HIS A 77 -18.83 -28.75 -5.83
N LYS A 78 -19.73 -29.09 -4.92
CA LYS A 78 -19.60 -30.28 -4.05
C LYS A 78 -19.54 -31.53 -4.92
N ASN A 79 -18.33 -32.06 -5.05
CA ASN A 79 -18.03 -33.30 -5.75
C ASN A 79 -18.45 -34.48 -4.86
N ASN A 80 -19.65 -35.00 -5.10
CA ASN A 80 -20.19 -36.18 -4.42
C ASN A 80 -19.57 -37.46 -5.01
N ASN A 81 -18.45 -37.92 -4.44
CA ASN A 81 -18.06 -39.32 -4.57
C ASN A 81 -18.56 -40.09 -3.34
N LYS A 82 -19.54 -40.95 -3.62
CA LYS A 82 -20.12 -41.96 -2.74
C LYS A 82 -19.21 -43.19 -2.69
#